data_AF-A0AAN5C3M5-F1
#
_entry.id   AF-A0AAN5C3M5-F1
#
_cell.length_a   1.000
_cell.length_b   1.000
_cell.length_c   1.000
_cell.angle_alpha   90.00
_cell.angle_beta   90.00
_cell.angle_gamma   90.00
#
_symmetry.space_group_name_H-M   'P 1'
#
loop_
_entity.id
_entity.type
_entity.pdbx_description
1 polymer ?
#
loop_
_entity_poly.entity_id
_entity_poly.type
_entity_poly.pdbx_seq_one_letter_code
_entity_poly.pdbx_strand_id
1 'polypeptide(L)'
;GSTVSPLNRPKEFDRIDDSTLMILEYSEIHAILDSIVNGLCMDYPELHPGDDEKMILMKREITYFYTLPNDEKAKIFAGAPCEFKYLSIALKKLMPIGRALKPLNDAEQQHRRANLDQYAMFKLCFPLCLKHLDERKAFYKRSGMTRAQIQKDIGRTALEYIDKWHKDDPNKKLIEESKVRTRAKYGL
;
A
#
# COMPACT_ATOMS: atom_id res chain seq x y z
N GLY A 1 10.68 -35.33 -19.33
CA GLY A 1 10.70 -34.45 -18.16
C GLY A 1 11.34 -33.15 -18.59
N SER A 2 10.55 -32.10 -18.79
CA SER A 2 11.05 -30.81 -19.25
C SER A 2 11.44 -29.97 -18.04
N THR A 3 12.75 -29.82 -17.84
CA THR A 3 13.35 -28.84 -16.94
C THR A 3 13.11 -27.45 -17.51
N VAL A 4 12.19 -26.70 -16.92
CA VAL A 4 12.02 -25.28 -17.21
C VAL A 4 13.23 -24.55 -16.65
N SER A 5 14.02 -23.93 -17.54
CA SER A 5 15.14 -23.06 -17.17
C SER A 5 14.67 -21.93 -16.25
N PRO A 6 15.48 -21.49 -15.28
CA PRO A 6 15.13 -20.36 -14.43
C PRO A 6 15.00 -19.12 -15.33
N LEU A 7 13.76 -18.72 -15.56
CA LEU A 7 13.42 -17.48 -16.25
C LEU A 7 14.23 -16.35 -15.62
N ASN A 8 14.91 -15.56 -16.45
CA ASN A 8 15.51 -14.28 -16.09
C ASN A 8 14.42 -13.37 -15.53
N ARG A 9 14.18 -13.48 -14.22
CA ARG A 9 13.33 -12.58 -13.47
C ARG A 9 14.06 -11.22 -13.47
N PRO A 10 13.40 -10.11 -13.84
CA PRO A 10 14.04 -8.80 -13.79
C PRO A 10 14.53 -8.54 -12.36
N LYS A 11 15.77 -8.04 -12.19
CA LYS A 11 16.37 -7.77 -10.87
C LYS A 11 15.53 -6.87 -9.96
N GLU A 12 14.61 -6.09 -10.54
CA GLU A 12 13.62 -5.30 -9.80
C GLU A 12 12.66 -6.17 -8.96
N PHE A 13 12.36 -7.39 -9.39
CA PHE A 13 11.48 -8.31 -8.67
C PHE A 13 12.19 -9.09 -7.55
N ASP A 14 13.48 -9.38 -7.69
CA ASP A 14 14.26 -9.97 -6.58
C ASP A 14 14.43 -8.98 -5.43
N ARG A 15 14.43 -7.67 -5.72
CA ARG A 15 14.31 -6.63 -4.69
C ARG A 15 12.97 -6.66 -3.97
N ILE A 16 11.88 -7.15 -4.56
CA ILE A 16 10.53 -7.12 -3.97
C ILE A 16 10.39 -8.12 -2.82
N ASP A 17 10.99 -9.31 -2.92
CA ASP A 17 10.93 -10.30 -1.83
C ASP A 17 11.71 -9.83 -0.58
N ASP A 18 12.93 -9.30 -0.78
CA ASP A 18 13.70 -8.71 0.33
C ASP A 18 13.07 -7.41 0.85
N SER A 19 12.51 -6.56 -0.04
CA SER A 19 11.91 -5.30 0.38
C SER A 19 10.55 -5.44 1.05
N THR A 20 9.77 -6.49 0.78
CA THR A 20 8.49 -6.73 1.49
C THR A 20 8.72 -7.08 2.96
N LEU A 21 9.79 -7.81 3.26
CA LEU A 21 10.26 -8.02 4.63
C LEU A 21 10.85 -6.75 5.25
N MET A 22 11.62 -5.95 4.49
CA MET A 22 12.14 -4.64 4.97
C MET A 22 11.05 -3.58 5.17
N ILE A 23 9.93 -3.65 4.45
CA ILE A 23 8.84 -2.66 4.50
C ILE A 23 8.36 -2.48 5.94
N LEU A 24 8.20 -3.59 6.67
CA LEU A 24 7.73 -3.58 8.05
C LEU A 24 8.84 -3.31 9.09
N GLU A 25 10.11 -3.24 8.66
CA GLU A 25 11.23 -2.92 9.56
C GLU A 25 11.37 -1.41 9.79
N TYR A 26 10.89 -0.59 8.86
CA TYR A 26 11.07 0.86 8.86
C TYR A 26 9.76 1.65 8.79
N SER A 27 8.63 0.98 8.60
CA SER A 27 7.32 1.60 8.63
C SER A 27 6.24 0.59 8.98
N GLU A 28 5.07 1.10 9.35
CA GLU A 28 3.85 0.31 9.38
C GLU A 28 2.99 0.59 8.13
N ILE A 29 2.01 -0.29 7.89
CA ILE A 29 1.25 -0.32 6.64
C ILE A 29 0.37 0.90 6.43
N HIS A 30 -0.27 1.45 7.47
CA HIS A 30 -1.15 2.61 7.34
C HIS A 30 -0.34 3.85 6.93
N ALA A 31 0.85 4.06 7.49
CA ALA A 31 1.76 5.13 7.10
C ALA A 31 2.19 5.02 5.63
N ILE A 32 2.45 3.81 5.15
CA ILE A 32 2.77 3.58 3.73
C ILE A 32 1.57 3.91 2.86
N LEU A 33 0.38 3.41 3.21
CA LEU A 33 -0.85 3.68 2.49
C LEU A 33 -1.21 5.16 2.51
N ASP A 34 -0.99 5.85 3.63
CA ASP A 34 -1.20 7.30 3.75
C ASP A 34 -0.32 8.05 2.74
N SER A 35 0.98 7.72 2.70
CA SER A 35 1.95 8.31 1.78
C SER A 35 1.64 7.99 0.31
N ILE A 36 1.24 6.75 -0.01
CA ILE A 36 0.82 6.37 -1.37
C ILE A 36 -0.41 7.18 -1.77
N VAL A 37 -1.45 7.21 -0.94
CA VAL A 37 -2.70 7.91 -1.27
C VAL A 37 -2.47 9.41 -1.42
N ASN A 38 -1.73 10.03 -0.50
CA ASN A 38 -1.44 11.46 -0.58
C ASN A 38 -0.59 11.77 -1.81
N GLY A 39 0.45 10.96 -2.08
CA GLY A 39 1.30 11.13 -3.26
C GLY A 39 0.51 11.01 -4.55
N LEU A 40 -0.35 10.01 -4.67
CA LEU A 40 -1.25 9.85 -5.82
C LEU A 40 -2.19 11.05 -5.97
N CYS A 41 -2.77 11.56 -4.89
CA CYS A 41 -3.65 12.73 -4.97
C CYS A 41 -2.89 14.04 -5.26
N MET A 42 -1.59 14.12 -4.95
CA MET A 42 -0.75 15.24 -5.36
C MET A 42 -0.40 15.18 -6.85
N ASP A 43 -0.03 14.00 -7.34
CA ASP A 43 0.33 13.78 -8.74
C ASP A 43 -0.92 13.82 -9.66
N TYR A 44 -2.07 13.41 -9.13
CA TYR A 44 -3.36 13.32 -9.81
C TYR A 44 -4.48 13.89 -8.92
N PRO A 45 -4.64 15.23 -8.87
CA PRO A 45 -5.64 15.89 -8.03
C PRO A 45 -7.08 15.41 -8.23
N GLU A 46 -7.40 14.88 -9.41
CA GLU A 46 -8.68 14.26 -9.70
C GLU A 46 -9.00 13.03 -8.85
N LEU A 47 -7.99 12.37 -8.26
CA LEU A 47 -8.18 11.24 -7.34
C LEU A 47 -8.69 11.70 -5.97
N HIS A 48 -8.50 12.98 -5.63
CA HIS A 48 -8.89 13.50 -4.34
C HIS A 48 -10.42 13.40 -4.14
N PRO A 49 -10.92 12.83 -3.04
CA PRO A 49 -12.35 12.61 -2.83
C PRO A 49 -13.11 13.87 -2.37
N GLY A 50 -12.39 14.97 -2.16
CA GLY A 50 -12.91 16.32 -1.97
C GLY A 50 -12.69 16.90 -0.56
N ASP A 51 -12.70 16.05 0.47
CA ASP A 51 -12.47 16.44 1.86
C ASP A 51 -11.70 15.36 2.64
N ASP A 52 -11.24 15.73 3.84
CA ASP A 52 -10.39 14.89 4.68
C ASP A 52 -11.12 13.66 5.23
N GLU A 53 -12.42 13.74 5.49
CA GLU A 53 -13.22 12.61 6.00
C GLU A 53 -13.31 11.52 4.93
N LYS A 54 -13.62 11.90 3.69
CA LYS A 54 -13.63 10.96 2.57
C LYS A 54 -12.25 10.43 2.24
N MET A 55 -11.20 11.23 2.45
CA MET A 55 -9.81 10.78 2.32
C MET A 55 -9.49 9.68 3.33
N ILE A 56 -9.91 9.83 4.58
CA ILE A 56 -9.77 8.80 5.62
C ILE A 56 -10.55 7.54 5.24
N LEU A 57 -11.79 7.69 4.77
CA LEU A 57 -12.60 6.55 4.32
C LEU A 57 -11.93 5.80 3.17
N MET A 58 -11.40 6.50 2.17
CA MET A 58 -10.68 5.89 1.06
C MET A 58 -9.45 5.10 1.54
N LYS A 59 -8.65 5.68 2.44
CA LYS A 59 -7.48 5.00 3.04
C LYS A 59 -7.88 3.75 3.80
N ARG A 60 -8.98 3.82 4.55
CA ARG A 60 -9.54 2.68 5.30
C ARG A 60 -10.04 1.58 4.38
N GLU A 61 -10.76 1.93 3.32
CA GLU A 61 -11.21 1.00 2.28
C GLU A 61 -10.03 0.30 1.59
N ILE A 62 -8.94 1.02 1.31
CA ILE A 62 -7.71 0.45 0.75
C ILE A 62 -7.09 -0.57 1.72
N THR A 63 -7.01 -0.26 3.02
CA THR A 63 -6.50 -1.22 4.02
C THR A 63 -7.30 -2.51 4.01
N TYR A 64 -8.64 -2.42 4.03
CA TYR A 64 -9.50 -3.61 3.97
C TYR A 64 -9.34 -4.35 2.65
N PHE A 65 -9.27 -3.64 1.53
CA PHE A 65 -9.03 -4.22 0.22
C PHE A 65 -7.77 -5.07 0.19
N TYR A 66 -6.67 -4.63 0.83
CA TYR A 66 -5.44 -5.43 0.90
C TYR A 66 -5.58 -6.72 1.69
N THR A 67 -6.56 -6.83 2.60
CA THR A 67 -6.83 -8.06 3.35
C THR A 67 -7.67 -9.09 2.57
N LEU A 68 -8.27 -8.69 1.43
CA LEU A 68 -9.12 -9.58 0.65
C LEU A 68 -8.33 -10.68 -0.09
N PRO A 69 -8.97 -11.82 -0.39
CA PRO A 69 -8.46 -12.81 -1.33
C PRO A 69 -8.14 -12.21 -2.72
N ASN A 70 -7.17 -12.81 -3.43
CA ASN A 70 -6.72 -12.30 -4.74
C ASN A 70 -7.81 -12.35 -5.82
N ASP A 71 -8.71 -13.32 -5.77
CA ASP A 71 -9.83 -13.43 -6.70
C ASP A 71 -10.88 -12.34 -6.47
N GLU A 72 -11.12 -11.95 -5.22
CA GLU A 72 -11.98 -10.80 -4.89
C GLU A 72 -11.37 -9.48 -5.35
N LYS A 73 -10.07 -9.28 -5.09
CA LYS A 73 -9.32 -8.13 -5.59
C LYS A 73 -9.42 -8.01 -7.11
N ALA A 74 -9.25 -9.13 -7.83
CA ALA A 74 -9.35 -9.16 -9.28
C ALA A 74 -10.74 -8.75 -9.80
N LYS A 75 -11.82 -9.19 -9.15
CA LYS A 75 -13.19 -8.77 -9.49
C LYS A 75 -13.37 -7.25 -9.35
N ILE A 76 -12.83 -6.67 -8.28
CA ILE A 76 -12.90 -5.23 -8.02
C ILE A 76 -12.10 -4.44 -9.08
N PHE A 77 -10.89 -4.90 -9.43
CA PHE A 77 -10.11 -4.30 -10.51
C PHE A 77 -10.82 -4.37 -11.86
N ALA A 78 -11.52 -5.47 -12.13
CA ALA A 78 -12.36 -5.63 -13.31
C ALA A 78 -13.64 -4.77 -13.30
N GLY A 79 -13.87 -3.98 -12.24
CA GLY A 79 -14.99 -3.06 -12.11
C GLY A 79 -16.26 -3.67 -11.53
N ALA A 80 -16.19 -4.84 -10.88
CA ALA A 80 -17.33 -5.41 -10.18
C ALA A 80 -17.83 -4.45 -9.08
N PRO A 81 -19.14 -4.40 -8.82
CA PRO A 81 -19.68 -3.68 -7.66
C PRO A 81 -19.02 -4.17 -6.37
N CYS A 82 -18.62 -3.24 -5.51
CA CYS A 82 -18.08 -3.54 -4.18
C CYS A 82 -18.53 -2.50 -3.17
N GLU A 83 -18.37 -2.83 -1.89
CA GLU A 83 -18.71 -1.93 -0.77
C GLU A 83 -17.75 -0.73 -0.65
N PHE A 84 -16.59 -0.79 -1.31
CA PHE A 84 -15.56 0.25 -1.27
C PHE A 84 -15.86 1.39 -2.25
N LYS A 85 -16.71 2.33 -1.82
CA LYS A 85 -17.19 3.43 -2.65
C LYS A 85 -16.05 4.32 -3.15
N TYR A 86 -15.17 4.76 -2.26
CA TYR A 86 -14.12 5.72 -2.61
C TYR A 86 -12.97 5.06 -3.35
N LEU A 87 -12.58 3.84 -2.95
CA LEU A 87 -11.63 3.02 -3.68
C LEU A 87 -12.10 2.76 -5.12
N SER A 88 -13.37 2.39 -5.31
CA SER A 88 -13.92 2.15 -6.66
C SER A 88 -13.82 3.40 -7.54
N ILE A 89 -14.13 4.58 -6.99
CA ILE A 89 -13.98 5.86 -7.70
C ILE A 89 -12.52 6.13 -8.05
N ALA A 90 -11.61 5.95 -7.09
CA ALA A 90 -10.17 6.17 -7.29
C ALA A 90 -9.61 5.21 -8.36
N LEU A 91 -9.93 3.91 -8.29
CA LEU A 91 -9.51 2.92 -9.29
C LEU A 91 -10.02 3.26 -10.70
N LYS A 92 -11.28 3.68 -10.84
CA LYS A 92 -11.84 4.09 -12.15
C LYS A 92 -11.07 5.24 -12.79
N LYS A 93 -10.54 6.17 -11.98
CA LYS A 93 -9.74 7.31 -12.45
C LYS A 93 -8.28 6.93 -12.69
N LEU A 94 -7.71 6.12 -11.81
CA LEU A 94 -6.31 5.70 -11.84
C LEU A 94 -6.01 4.73 -12.99
N MET A 95 -6.98 3.90 -13.36
CA MET A 95 -6.80 2.88 -14.39
C MET A 95 -6.48 3.45 -15.78
N PRO A 96 -7.22 4.43 -16.33
CA PRO A 96 -6.85 5.11 -17.57
C PRO A 96 -5.46 5.75 -17.52
N ILE A 97 -5.10 6.37 -16.40
CA ILE A 97 -3.79 7.01 -16.18
C ILE A 97 -2.67 5.98 -16.29
N GLY A 98 -2.79 4.87 -15.54
CA GLY A 98 -1.80 3.80 -15.57
C GLY A 98 -1.70 3.11 -16.94
N ARG A 99 -2.80 3.01 -17.69
CA ARG A 99 -2.80 2.49 -19.07
C ARG A 99 -2.14 3.43 -20.08
N ALA A 100 -2.11 4.73 -19.80
CA ALA A 100 -1.48 5.74 -20.65
C ALA A 100 0.04 5.86 -20.43
N LEU A 101 0.60 5.24 -19.39
CA LEU A 101 2.04 5.17 -19.19
C LEU A 101 2.70 4.39 -20.36
N LYS A 102 3.78 4.98 -20.91
CA LYS A 102 4.51 4.58 -22.14
C LYS A 102 4.91 3.09 -22.24
N PRO A 103 5.20 2.57 -23.46
CA PRO A 103 5.23 1.13 -23.73
C PRO A 103 6.40 0.41 -23.06
N LEU A 104 6.06 -0.82 -22.67
CA LEU A 104 6.85 -1.79 -21.95
C LEU A 104 7.97 -2.37 -22.80
N ASN A 105 9.13 -2.62 -22.18
CA ASN A 105 10.12 -3.52 -22.79
C ASN A 105 9.56 -4.95 -22.88
N ASP A 106 10.18 -5.83 -23.68
CA ASP A 106 9.63 -7.16 -23.97
C ASP A 106 9.42 -8.03 -22.71
N ALA A 107 10.21 -7.83 -21.65
CA ALA A 107 10.05 -8.51 -20.36
C ALA A 107 8.83 -8.01 -19.58
N GLU A 108 8.57 -6.71 -19.62
CA GLU A 108 7.39 -6.09 -19.03
C GLU A 108 6.10 -6.47 -19.82
N GLN A 109 6.19 -6.69 -21.13
CA GLN A 109 5.07 -7.17 -21.94
C GLN A 109 4.61 -8.59 -21.58
N GLN A 110 5.49 -9.48 -21.15
CA GLN A 110 5.13 -10.84 -20.75
C GLN A 110 4.38 -10.87 -19.41
N HIS A 111 4.71 -9.99 -18.46
CA HIS A 111 3.95 -9.79 -17.22
C HIS A 111 2.61 -9.08 -17.46
N ARG A 112 2.58 -8.12 -18.40
CA ARG A 112 1.36 -7.37 -18.80
C ARG A 112 0.23 -8.28 -19.29
N ARG A 113 0.54 -9.39 -19.96
CA ARG A 113 -0.48 -10.30 -20.51
C ARG A 113 -1.30 -11.03 -19.44
N ALA A 114 -0.81 -11.09 -18.20
CA ALA A 114 -1.52 -11.77 -17.10
C ALA A 114 -2.35 -10.81 -16.24
N ASN A 115 -1.97 -9.53 -16.07
CA ASN A 115 -2.69 -8.61 -15.19
C ASN A 115 -2.33 -7.12 -15.40
N LEU A 116 -2.83 -6.51 -16.48
CA LEU A 116 -2.56 -5.10 -16.86
C LEU A 116 -2.88 -4.12 -15.72
N ASP A 117 -3.98 -4.35 -15.00
CA ASP A 117 -4.47 -3.45 -13.99
C ASP A 117 -3.60 -3.48 -12.72
N GLN A 118 -3.11 -4.65 -12.32
CA GLN A 118 -2.14 -4.76 -11.22
C GLN A 118 -0.80 -4.13 -11.57
N TYR A 119 -0.36 -4.24 -12.83
CA TYR A 119 0.89 -3.66 -13.28
C TYR A 119 0.84 -2.12 -13.28
N ALA A 120 -0.24 -1.53 -13.79
CA ALA A 120 -0.48 -0.09 -13.75
C ALA A 120 -0.46 0.45 -12.31
N MET A 121 -1.16 -0.22 -11.40
CA MET A 121 -1.16 0.10 -9.98
C MET A 121 0.24 -0.04 -9.37
N PHE A 122 0.99 -1.08 -9.73
CA PHE A 122 2.35 -1.27 -9.25
C PHE A 122 3.26 -0.10 -9.68
N LYS A 123 3.24 0.31 -10.95
CA LYS A 123 4.08 1.43 -11.43
C LYS A 123 3.74 2.76 -10.79
N LEU A 124 2.49 2.99 -10.41
CA LEU A 124 2.04 4.22 -9.77
C LEU A 124 2.31 4.22 -8.25
N CYS A 125 2.01 3.11 -7.56
CA CYS A 125 2.09 3.05 -6.10
C CYS A 125 3.48 2.67 -5.58
N PHE A 126 4.22 1.81 -6.30
CA PHE A 126 5.50 1.29 -5.80
C PHE A 126 6.59 2.37 -5.64
N PRO A 127 6.74 3.35 -6.56
CA PRO A 127 7.69 4.45 -6.35
C PRO A 127 7.38 5.28 -5.10
N LEU A 128 6.09 5.51 -4.80
CA LEU A 128 5.66 6.25 -3.60
C LEU A 128 5.95 5.45 -2.32
N CYS A 129 5.75 4.13 -2.37
CA CYS A 129 6.15 3.22 -1.29
C CYS A 129 7.66 3.29 -1.02
N LEU A 130 8.48 3.16 -2.06
CA LEU A 130 9.95 3.21 -1.93
C LEU A 130 10.42 4.56 -1.38
N LYS A 131 9.88 5.67 -1.91
CA LYS A 131 10.18 7.01 -1.43
C LYS A 131 9.92 7.15 0.07
N HIS A 132 8.75 6.70 0.54
CA HIS A 132 8.40 6.71 1.96
C HIS A 132 9.41 5.91 2.79
N LEU A 133 9.76 4.70 2.36
CA LEU A 133 10.72 3.86 3.07
C LEU A 133 12.11 4.48 3.14
N ASP A 134 12.59 5.07 2.05
CA ASP A 134 13.87 5.76 2.00
C ASP A 134 13.90 6.97 2.94
N GLU A 135 12.81 7.74 2.99
CA GLU A 135 12.65 8.88 3.91
C GLU A 135 12.66 8.41 5.38
N ARG A 136 11.94 7.34 5.71
CA ARG A 136 11.92 6.76 7.06
C ARG A 136 13.28 6.21 7.47
N LYS A 137 13.95 5.46 6.60
CA LYS A 137 15.29 4.94 6.82
C LYS A 137 16.30 6.07 7.03
N ALA A 138 16.23 7.11 6.21
CA ALA A 138 17.11 8.27 6.34
C ALA A 138 16.83 9.04 7.64
N PHE A 139 15.57 9.20 8.04
CA PHE A 139 15.19 9.78 9.32
C PHE A 139 15.78 8.99 10.49
N TYR A 140 15.55 7.68 10.57
CA TYR A 140 16.06 6.86 11.67
C TYR A 140 17.59 6.86 11.75
N LYS A 141 18.26 6.83 10.59
CA LYS A 141 19.71 6.93 10.52
C LYS A 141 20.22 8.27 11.05
N ARG A 142 19.61 9.40 10.65
CA ARG A 142 20.00 10.74 11.12
C ARG A 142 19.71 10.94 12.60
N SER A 143 18.63 10.35 13.10
CA SER A 143 18.22 10.44 14.51
C SER A 143 18.99 9.48 15.43
N GLY A 144 19.88 8.64 14.89
CA GLY A 144 20.68 7.68 15.67
C GLY A 144 19.84 6.65 16.43
N MET A 145 18.63 6.32 15.93
CA MET A 145 17.71 5.45 16.65
C MET A 145 18.16 3.99 16.61
N THR A 146 18.12 3.34 17.76
CA THR A 146 18.33 1.88 17.86
C THR A 146 17.15 1.12 17.26
N ARG A 147 17.37 -0.15 16.90
CA ARG A 147 16.30 -1.03 16.40
C ARG A 147 15.08 -1.09 17.33
N ALA A 148 15.30 -1.14 18.65
CA ALA A 148 14.21 -1.16 19.63
C ALA A 148 13.40 0.15 19.64
N GLN A 149 14.07 1.31 19.52
CA GLN A 149 13.41 2.61 19.41
C GLN A 149 12.63 2.73 18.11
N ILE A 150 13.17 2.23 16.99
CA ILE A 150 12.48 2.18 15.70
C ILE A 150 11.19 1.36 15.82
N GLN A 151 11.25 0.17 16.42
CA GLN A 151 10.06 -0.67 16.60
C GLN A 151 8.99 -0.01 17.46
N LYS A 152 9.37 0.67 18.55
CA LYS A 152 8.43 1.46 19.36
C LYS A 152 7.82 2.63 18.57
N ASP A 153 8.62 3.28 17.73
CA ASP A 153 8.17 4.38 16.89
C ASP A 153 7.15 3.92 15.83
N ILE A 154 7.43 2.80 15.18
CA ILE A 154 6.50 2.13 14.27
C ILE A 154 5.19 1.79 15.00
N GLY A 155 5.27 1.23 16.22
CA GLY A 155 4.10 0.92 17.01
C GLY A 155 3.27 2.14 17.40
N ARG A 156 3.90 3.25 17.79
CA ARG A 156 3.20 4.52 18.10
C ARG A 156 2.50 5.08 16.87
N THR A 157 3.22 5.10 15.74
CA THR A 157 2.65 5.52 14.45
C THR A 157 1.44 4.66 14.09
N ALA A 158 1.52 3.33 14.27
CA ALA A 158 0.40 2.44 14.00
C ALA A 158 -0.83 2.78 14.86
N LEU A 159 -0.64 3.06 16.16
CA LEU A 159 -1.72 3.47 17.06
C LEU A 159 -2.34 4.81 16.63
N GLU A 160 -1.53 5.79 16.25
CA GLU A 160 -2.00 7.09 15.74
C GLU A 160 -2.89 6.91 14.50
N TYR A 161 -2.50 6.05 13.56
CA TYR A 161 -3.31 5.75 12.39
C TYR A 161 -4.59 4.98 12.72
N ILE A 162 -4.53 4.01 13.65
CA ILE A 162 -5.74 3.31 14.11
C ILE A 162 -6.73 4.32 14.72
N ASP A 163 -6.26 5.22 15.57
CA ASP A 163 -7.09 6.27 16.17
C ASP A 163 -7.65 7.22 15.11
N LYS A 164 -6.81 7.67 14.17
CA LYS A 164 -7.22 8.59 13.11
C LYS A 164 -8.24 7.97 12.15
N TRP A 165 -8.02 6.74 11.69
CA TRP A 165 -8.82 6.14 10.63
C TRP A 165 -10.07 5.43 11.14
N HIS A 166 -10.07 5.00 12.39
CA HIS A 166 -11.18 4.25 12.98
C HIS A 166 -11.88 4.99 14.13
N LYS A 167 -11.64 6.31 14.28
CA LYS A 167 -12.33 7.17 15.26
C LYS A 167 -13.85 7.02 15.20
N ASP A 168 -14.42 6.90 14.00
CA ASP A 168 -15.87 6.81 13.78
C ASP A 168 -16.30 5.41 13.31
N ASP A 169 -15.43 4.41 13.45
CA ASP A 169 -15.75 3.02 13.12
C ASP A 169 -16.82 2.48 14.09
N PRO A 170 -17.92 1.89 13.60
CA PRO A 170 -18.95 1.32 14.47
C PRO A 170 -18.42 0.12 15.28
N ASN A 171 -17.36 -0.55 14.83
CA ASN A 171 -16.83 -1.73 15.49
C ASN A 171 -15.75 -1.40 16.53
N LYS A 172 -16.11 -0.60 17.55
CA LYS A 172 -15.18 -0.15 18.61
C LYS A 172 -14.41 -1.27 19.30
N LYS A 173 -15.05 -2.43 19.48
CA LYS A 173 -14.41 -3.60 20.11
C LYS A 173 -13.22 -4.09 19.30
N LEU A 174 -13.39 -4.30 17.98
CA LEU A 174 -12.29 -4.75 17.12
C LEU A 174 -11.13 -3.74 17.07
N ILE A 175 -11.46 -2.45 17.12
CA ILE A 175 -10.45 -1.38 17.15
C ILE A 175 -9.62 -1.45 18.44
N GLU A 176 -10.26 -1.58 19.60
CA GLU A 176 -9.53 -1.72 20.86
C GLU A 176 -8.69 -3.00 20.92
N GLU A 177 -9.20 -4.13 20.42
CA GLU A 177 -8.41 -5.36 20.31
C GLU A 177 -7.20 -5.18 19.39
N SER A 178 -7.35 -4.44 18.29
CA SER A 178 -6.25 -4.09 17.39
C SER A 178 -5.19 -3.24 18.08
N LYS A 179 -5.60 -2.25 18.88
CA LYS A 179 -4.68 -1.44 19.68
C LYS A 179 -3.93 -2.27 20.72
N VAL A 180 -4.63 -3.17 21.43
CA VAL A 180 -4.00 -4.07 22.41
C VAL A 180 -2.94 -4.95 21.74
N ARG A 181 -3.28 -5.59 20.60
CA ARG A 181 -2.31 -6.39 19.83
C ARG A 181 -1.11 -5.54 19.37
N THR A 182 -1.35 -4.31 18.94
CA THR A 182 -0.30 -3.38 18.51
C THR A 182 0.64 -3.02 19.65
N ARG A 183 0.10 -2.65 20.82
CA ARG A 183 0.91 -2.35 22.02
C ARG A 183 1.77 -3.56 22.43
N ALA A 184 1.17 -4.74 22.48
CA ALA A 184 1.88 -5.98 22.81
C ALA A 184 3.00 -6.30 21.80
N LYS A 185 2.72 -6.16 20.49
CA LYS A 185 3.70 -6.44 19.42
C LYS A 185 4.94 -5.55 19.51
N TYR A 186 4.76 -4.27 19.86
CA TYR A 186 5.84 -3.27 19.83
C TYR A 186 6.39 -2.90 21.22
N GLY A 187 5.91 -3.55 22.29
CA GLY A 187 6.36 -3.29 23.66
C GLY A 187 6.07 -1.86 24.12
N LEU A 188 4.84 -1.40 23.87
CA LEU A 188 4.32 -0.08 24.26
C LEU A 188 3.42 -0.15 25.50
#